data_AF-A0AAU0H5H1-F1
#
_entry.id   AF-A0AAU0H5H1-F1
#
_cell.length_a   1.000
_cell.length_b   1.000
_cell.length_c   1.000
_cell.angle_alpha   90.00
_cell.angle_beta   90.00
_cell.angle_gamma   90.00
#
_symmetry.space_group_name_H-M   'P 1'
#
loop_
_entity.id
_entity.type
_entity.pdbx_description
1 polymer ?
#
loop_
_entity_poly.entity_id
_entity_poly.type
_entity_poly.pdbx_seq_one_letter_code
_entity_poly.pdbx_strand_id
1 'polypeptide(L)' 'MIEKFDVQKETEKAKQLTKAIRKPRFYRSRLDDHSDTLIALHRAGNTAAQIHRFLAKEKKVNVAWSTVYRWVKKNG' A
#
# COMPACT_ATOMS: atom_id res chain seq x y z
N MET A 1 -24.02 -34.79 25.10
CA MET A 1 -24.72 -33.70 24.40
C MET A 1 -23.81 -33.25 23.26
N ILE A 2 -24.26 -33.36 22.01
CA ILE A 2 -23.49 -32.87 20.86
C ILE A 2 -23.54 -31.35 20.92
N GLU A 3 -22.39 -30.69 21.07
CA GLU A 3 -22.30 -29.24 20.92
C GLU A 3 -22.80 -28.87 19.53
N LYS A 4 -23.82 -28.01 19.48
CA LYS A 4 -24.46 -27.59 18.24
C LYS A 4 -23.45 -26.76 17.46
N PHE A 5 -23.01 -27.26 16.30
CA PHE A 5 -22.05 -26.56 15.45
C PHE A 5 -22.65 -25.24 14.95
N ASP A 6 -22.12 -24.11 15.42
CA ASP A 6 -22.53 -22.78 14.99
C ASP A 6 -21.68 -22.34 13.81
N VAL A 7 -22.25 -22.50 12.61
CA VAL A 7 -21.63 -22.17 11.33
C VAL A 7 -21.17 -20.70 11.28
N GLN A 8 -21.92 -19.76 11.85
CA GLN A 8 -21.59 -18.33 11.78
C GLN A 8 -20.39 -18.02 12.68
N LYS A 9 -20.39 -18.56 13.90
CA LYS A 9 -19.28 -18.40 14.85
C LYS A 9 -17.99 -18.99 14.29
N GLU A 10 -18.04 -20.19 13.73
CA GLU A 10 -16.85 -20.83 13.15
C GLU A 10 -16.39 -20.14 11.86
N THR A 11 -17.31 -19.59 11.06
CA THR A 11 -16.96 -18.78 9.87
C THR A 11 -16.21 -17.50 10.25
N GLU A 12 -16.67 -16.79 11.28
CA GLU A 12 -16.00 -15.56 11.74
C GLU A 12 -14.62 -15.86 12.33
N LYS A 13 -14.48 -16.95 13.10
CA LYS A 13 -13.16 -17.43 13.56
C LYS A 13 -12.23 -17.73 12.39
N ALA A 14 -12.71 -18.43 11.36
CA ALA A 14 -11.91 -18.75 10.18
C ALA A 14 -11.44 -17.49 9.42
N LYS A 15 -12.30 -16.48 9.27
CA LYS A 15 -11.93 -15.18 8.68
C LYS A 15 -10.88 -14.46 9.52
N GLN A 16 -11.01 -14.46 10.85
CA GLN A 16 -10.05 -13.84 11.76
C GLN A 16 -8.69 -14.52 11.69
N LEU A 17 -8.65 -15.85 11.70
CA LEU A 17 -7.44 -16.65 11.53
C LEU A 17 -6.76 -16.33 10.19
N THR A 18 -7.54 -16.29 9.11
CA THR A 18 -7.04 -15.94 7.77
C THR A 18 -6.43 -14.53 7.77
N LYS A 19 -7.08 -13.56 8.42
CA LYS A 19 -6.58 -12.19 8.55
C LYS A 19 -5.32 -12.09 9.41
N ALA A 20 -5.19 -12.92 10.44
CA ALA A 20 -4.01 -12.97 11.30
C ALA A 20 -2.79 -13.60 10.60
N ILE A 21 -3.01 -14.66 9.82
CA ILE A 21 -1.94 -15.38 9.11
C ILE A 21 -1.50 -14.65 7.84
N ARG A 22 -2.42 -13.97 7.14
CA ARG A 22 -2.08 -13.36 5.85
C ARG A 22 -0.97 -12.32 6.03
N LYS A 23 0.06 -12.41 5.19
CA LYS A 23 1.08 -11.36 5.08
C LYS A 23 0.39 -10.08 4.58
N PRO A 24 0.42 -8.96 5.32
CA PRO A 24 -0.30 -7.74 4.94
C PRO A 24 0.16 -7.15 3.61
N ARG A 25 1.43 -7.38 3.24
CA ARG A 25 2.00 -6.93 1.97
C ARG A 25 3.04 -7.94 1.50
N PHE A 26 2.87 -8.48 0.29
CA PHE A 26 3.86 -9.40 -0.28
C PHE A 26 5.19 -8.69 -0.58
N TYR A 27 5.13 -7.46 -1.09
CA TYR A 27 6.30 -6.67 -1.50
C TYR A 27 6.21 -5.21 -1.06
N ARG A 28 7.35 -4.61 -0.70
CA ARG A 28 7.47 -3.16 -0.48
C ARG A 28 7.37 -2.43 -1.83
N SER A 29 6.81 -1.22 -1.81
CA SER A 29 6.81 -0.39 -3.02
C SER A 29 8.23 0.06 -3.30
N ARG A 30 8.65 0.10 -4.56
CA ARG A 30 9.91 0.74 -4.97
C ARG A 30 9.96 2.23 -4.60
N LEU A 31 8.80 2.84 -4.36
CA LEU A 31 8.68 4.22 -3.89
C LEU A 31 8.97 4.37 -2.38
N ASP A 32 8.90 3.27 -1.61
CA ASP A 32 9.18 3.31 -0.17
C ASP A 32 10.66 3.69 0.09
N ASP A 33 11.57 3.39 -0.85
CA ASP A 33 13.01 3.76 -0.78
C ASP A 33 13.26 5.27 -1.01
N HIS A 34 12.24 6.00 -1.46
CA HIS A 34 12.31 7.44 -1.73
C HIS A 34 11.27 8.22 -0.91
N SER A 35 10.72 7.61 0.14
CA SER A 35 9.55 8.13 0.86
C SER A 35 9.68 9.59 1.27
N ASP A 36 10.81 9.94 1.89
CA ASP A 36 11.02 11.26 2.48
C ASP A 36 11.04 12.35 1.41
N THR A 37 11.69 12.07 0.27
CA THR A 37 11.73 12.99 -0.88
C THR A 37 10.35 13.15 -1.50
N LEU A 38 9.61 12.05 -1.68
CA LEU A 38 8.28 12.09 -2.32
C LEU A 38 7.25 12.82 -1.44
N ILE A 39 7.30 12.61 -0.13
CA ILE A 39 6.46 13.32 0.84
C ILE A 39 6.80 14.80 0.85
N ALA A 40 8.09 15.16 0.87
CA ALA A 40 8.53 16.56 0.81
C ALA A 40 8.05 17.26 -0.47
N LEU A 41 8.21 16.62 -1.63
CA LEU A 41 7.71 17.15 -2.91
C LEU A 41 6.19 17.34 -2.89
N HIS A 42 5.45 16.37 -2.35
CA HIS A 42 4.00 16.48 -2.26
C HIS A 42 3.55 17.63 -1.35
N ARG A 43 4.16 17.75 -0.16
CA ARG A 43 3.90 18.85 0.78
C ARG A 43 4.27 20.22 0.21
N ALA A 44 5.24 20.28 -0.69
CA ALA A 44 5.57 21.48 -1.46
C ALA A 44 4.56 21.80 -2.58
N GLY A 45 3.45 21.07 -2.67
CA GLY A 45 2.37 21.32 -3.64
C GLY A 45 2.55 20.64 -4.99
N ASN A 46 3.53 19.74 -5.15
CA ASN A 46 3.70 19.02 -6.41
C ASN A 46 2.58 17.99 -6.61
N THR A 47 2.06 17.96 -7.83
CA THR A 47 1.10 16.95 -8.28
C THR A 47 1.78 15.59 -8.45
N ALA A 48 1.00 14.52 -8.38
CA ALA A 48 1.52 13.16 -8.63
C ALA A 48 2.18 13.02 -10.01
N ALA A 49 1.74 13.79 -11.02
CA ALA A 49 2.35 13.80 -12.35
C ALA A 49 3.74 14.46 -12.37
N GLN A 50 3.94 15.53 -11.59
CA GLN A 50 5.26 16.14 -11.45
C GLN A 50 6.21 15.23 -10.67
N ILE A 51 5.72 14.60 -9.59
CA ILE A 51 6.49 13.63 -8.81
C ILE A 51 6.89 12.42 -9.67
N HIS A 52 5.99 11.93 -10.52
CA HIS A 52 6.30 10.84 -11.46
C HIS A 52 7.38 11.23 -12.48
N ARG A 53 7.33 12.44 -13.04
CA ARG A 53 8.39 12.95 -13.93
C ARG A 53 9.73 13.06 -13.21
N PHE A 54 9.75 13.58 -11.98
CA PHE A 54 10.95 13.65 -11.16
C PHE A 54 11.56 12.25 -10.92
N LEU A 55 10.74 11.26 -10.55
CA LEU A 55 11.18 9.88 -10.37
C LEU A 55 11.81 9.30 -11.64
N ALA A 56 11.17 9.50 -12.79
CA ALA A 56 11.64 8.97 -14.06
C ALA A 56 12.94 9.64 -14.54
N LYS A 57 13.07 10.96 -14.35
CA LYS A 57 14.19 11.75 -14.89
C LYS A 57 15.38 11.83 -13.95
N GLU A 58 15.14 12.10 -12.66
CA GLU A 58 16.21 12.34 -11.68
C GLU A 58 16.63 11.07 -10.96
N LYS A 59 15.65 10.24 -10.58
CA LYS A 59 15.91 9.01 -9.81
C LYS A 59 16.02 7.76 -10.67
N LYS A 60 15.73 7.86 -11.98
CA LYS A 60 15.68 6.73 -12.93
C LYS A 60 14.78 5.59 -12.45
N VAL A 61 13.73 5.92 -11.71
CA VAL A 61 12.73 4.97 -11.20
C VAL A 61 11.58 4.90 -12.18
N ASN A 62 11.52 3.82 -12.96
CA ASN A 62 10.42 3.57 -13.87
C ASN A 62 9.27 2.85 -13.15
N VAL A 63 8.21 3.59 -12.84
CA VAL A 63 6.95 3.07 -12.28
C VAL A 63 5.78 3.71 -13.03
N ALA A 64 4.63 3.03 -13.06
CA ALA A 64 3.43 3.64 -13.62
C ALA A 64 3.00 4.87 -12.81
N TRP A 65 2.51 5.90 -13.49
CA TRP A 65 1.97 7.11 -12.86
C TRP A 65 0.90 6.80 -11.80
N SER A 66 0.02 5.85 -12.08
CA SER A 66 -1.03 5.41 -11.15
C SER A 66 -0.48 4.83 -9.85
N THR A 67 0.72 4.23 -9.89
CA THR A 67 1.42 3.76 -8.69
C THR A 67 1.88 4.93 -7.85
N VAL A 68 2.46 5.97 -8.47
CA VAL A 68 2.85 7.21 -7.79
C VAL A 68 1.63 7.90 -7.19
N TYR A 69 0.55 8.06 -7.96
CA TYR A 69 -0.69 8.66 -7.48
C TYR A 69 -1.27 7.94 -6.26
N ARG A 70 -1.41 6.60 -6.32
CA ARG A 70 -1.90 5.81 -5.18
C ARG A 70 -0.97 5.87 -3.98
N TRP A 71 0.34 5.88 -4.21
CA TRP A 71 1.33 5.94 -3.15
C TRP A 71 1.31 7.30 -2.46
N VAL A 72 1.31 8.39 -3.22
CA VAL A 72 1.25 9.76 -2.68
C VAL A 72 -0.07 9.97 -1.95
N LYS A 73 -1.21 9.60 -2.54
CA LYS A 73 -2.54 9.69 -1.88
C LYS A 73 -2.60 8.94 -0.54
N LYS A 74 -1.80 7.89 -0.37
CA LYS A 74 -1.78 7.06 0.84
C LYS A 74 -0.81 7.59 1.91
N ASN A 75 0.34 8.15 1.52
CA ASN A 75 1.46 8.41 2.42
C ASN A 75 1.87 9.90 2.51
N GLY A 76 1.45 10.72 1.55
CA GLY A 76 1.79 12.14 1.43
C GLY A 76 0.82 13.04 2.15
#